data_AF-A0A1H4R854-F1
#
_entry.id   AF-A0A1H4R854-F1
#
_cell.length_a   1.000
_cell.length_b   1.000
_cell.length_c   1.000
_cell.angle_alpha   90.00
_cell.angle_beta   90.00
_cell.angle_gamma   90.00
#
_symmetry.space_group_name_H-M   'P 1'
#
loop_
_entity.id
_entity.type
_entity.pdbx_description
1 polymer ?
#
loop_
_entity_poly.entity_id
_entity_poly.type
_entity_poly.pdbx_seq_one_letter_code
_entity_poly.pdbx_strand_id
1 'polypeptide(L)'
;MTYKLTTYKTLTGTKRILELKKRKRTEAIIYQNEEPSFFVDCFDLQTESNVIMNSLVLGQKRSICNVIKEIAQKNNVNITVKEAPLLSIEKSFELKEVELPPLPENWLN
;
A
#
# COMPACT_ATOMS: atom_id res chain seq x y z
N MET A 1 0.00 -12.56 5.62
CA MET A 1 0.16 -11.65 6.79
C MET A 1 -1.21 -11.23 7.29
N THR A 2 -1.36 -10.89 8.57
CA THR A 2 -2.66 -10.41 9.11
C THR A 2 -2.74 -8.89 9.07
N TYR A 3 -3.79 -8.36 8.45
CA TYR A 3 -4.09 -6.94 8.28
C TYR A 3 -5.36 -6.52 9.02
N LYS A 4 -5.58 -5.20 9.17
CA LYS A 4 -6.81 -4.61 9.69
C LYS A 4 -7.71 -4.23 8.52
N LEU A 5 -8.88 -4.84 8.39
CA LEU A 5 -9.88 -4.42 7.41
C LEU A 5 -10.87 -3.48 8.10
N THR A 6 -10.66 -2.18 7.92
CA THR A 6 -11.45 -1.13 8.57
C THR A 6 -12.62 -0.72 7.70
N THR A 7 -13.79 -0.61 8.32
CA THR A 7 -15.01 -0.09 7.68
C THR A 7 -15.20 1.36 8.08
N TYR A 8 -15.12 2.26 7.11
CA TYR A 8 -15.32 3.69 7.27
C TYR A 8 -16.69 4.10 6.76
N LYS A 9 -17.44 4.87 7.55
CA LYS A 9 -18.62 5.60 7.07
C LYS A 9 -18.16 6.95 6.52
N THR A 10 -18.46 7.20 5.26
CA THR A 10 -18.14 8.44 4.52
C THR A 10 -19.44 9.14 4.10
N LEU A 11 -19.35 10.34 3.55
CA LEU A 11 -20.52 11.09 3.06
C LEU A 11 -21.25 10.37 1.92
N THR A 12 -20.53 9.61 1.09
CA THR A 12 -21.08 8.93 -0.10
C THR A 12 -21.38 7.45 0.12
N GLY A 13 -21.23 6.95 1.36
CA GLY A 13 -21.51 5.57 1.70
C GLY A 13 -20.43 4.94 2.57
N THR A 14 -20.31 3.62 2.50
CA THR A 14 -19.35 2.86 3.31
C THR A 14 -18.15 2.46 2.45
N LYS A 15 -16.94 2.62 2.98
CA LYS A 15 -15.70 2.14 2.36
C LYS A 15 -15.01 1.14 3.27
N ARG A 16 -14.50 0.06 2.70
CA ARG A 16 -13.63 -0.90 3.40
C ARG A 16 -12.20 -0.70 2.93
N ILE A 17 -11.28 -0.56 3.86
CA ILE A 17 -9.85 -0.36 3.57
C ILE A 17 -9.06 -1.37 4.38
N LEU A 18 -8.28 -2.19 3.68
CA LEU A 18 -7.23 -3.02 4.24
C LEU A 18 -6.04 -2.14 4.60
N GLU A 19 -5.65 -2.17 5.87
CA GLU A 19 -4.63 -1.35 6.49
C GLU A 19 -3.64 -2.21 7.28
N LEU A 20 -2.42 -1.72 7.48
CA LEU A 20 -1.48 -2.34 8.41
C LEU A 20 -2.01 -2.23 9.84
N LYS A 21 -1.76 -3.24 10.68
CA LYS A 21 -2.10 -3.19 12.12
C LYS A 21 -1.47 -1.98 12.82
N LYS A 22 -0.28 -1.58 12.37
CA LYS A 22 0.42 -0.37 12.81
C LYS A 22 0.90 0.38 11.58
N ARG A 23 0.53 1.65 11.45
CA ARG A 23 1.01 2.51 10.35
C ARG A 23 2.52 2.66 10.45
N LYS A 24 3.21 2.42 9.34
CA LYS A 24 4.66 2.59 9.17
C LYS A 24 4.90 3.36 7.89
N ARG A 25 5.99 4.11 7.83
CA ARG A 25 6.37 4.90 6.64
C ARG A 25 7.11 4.08 5.58
N THR A 26 7.56 2.89 5.97
CA THR A 26 8.44 2.01 5.19
C THR A 26 7.73 0.77 4.70
N GLU A 27 6.45 0.61 5.06
CA GLU A 27 5.59 -0.49 4.64
C GLU A 27 4.30 0.10 4.08
N ALA A 28 3.78 -0.49 3.01
CA ALA A 28 2.52 -0.07 2.42
C ALA A 28 1.79 -1.22 1.74
N ILE A 29 0.46 -1.19 1.85
CA ILE A 29 -0.43 -1.98 0.99
C ILE A 29 -0.70 -1.16 -0.25
N ILE A 30 -0.39 -1.71 -1.41
CA ILE A 30 -0.61 -1.07 -2.70
C ILE A 30 -1.90 -1.60 -3.29
N TYR A 31 -2.78 -0.68 -3.64
CA TYR A 31 -4.04 -0.99 -4.27
C TYR A 31 -3.90 -0.87 -5.78
N GLN A 32 -4.33 -1.89 -6.52
CA GLN A 32 -4.50 -1.82 -7.96
C GLN A 32 -5.99 -1.83 -8.29
N ASN A 33 -6.44 -0.88 -9.11
CA ASN A 33 -7.86 -0.80 -9.51
C ASN A 33 -8.83 -0.85 -8.31
N GLU A 34 -8.52 -0.10 -7.25
CA GLU A 34 -9.28 -0.03 -5.99
C GLU A 34 -9.26 -1.27 -5.09
N GLU A 35 -8.54 -2.33 -5.43
CA GLU A 35 -8.39 -3.56 -4.63
C GLU A 35 -6.98 -3.68 -4.04
N PRO A 36 -6.79 -4.20 -2.81
CA PRO A 36 -5.46 -4.44 -2.25
C PRO A 36 -4.78 -5.57 -3.02
N SER A 37 -3.65 -5.28 -3.66
CA SER A 37 -3.04 -6.21 -4.63
C SER A 37 -1.58 -6.52 -4.33
N PHE A 38 -0.84 -5.59 -3.70
CA PHE A 38 0.57 -5.80 -3.38
C PHE A 38 0.90 -5.32 -1.97
N PHE A 39 1.99 -5.83 -1.43
CA PHE A 39 2.58 -5.38 -0.18
C PHE A 39 4.04 -5.04 -0.40
N VAL A 40 4.44 -3.85 0.03
CA VAL A 40 5.82 -3.39 0.02
C VAL A 40 6.29 -3.29 1.46
N ASP A 41 7.44 -3.90 1.75
CA ASP A 41 8.20 -3.70 2.98
C ASP A 41 9.64 -3.33 2.61
N CYS A 42 10.02 -2.09 2.86
CA CYS A 42 11.36 -1.59 2.51
C CYS A 42 12.47 -2.19 3.38
N PHE A 43 12.17 -2.91 4.46
CA PHE A 43 13.17 -3.61 5.27
C PHE A 43 13.24 -5.11 4.97
N ASP A 44 12.26 -5.66 4.25
CA ASP A 44 12.25 -7.05 3.82
C ASP A 44 13.08 -7.26 2.56
N LEU A 45 14.37 -7.56 2.72
CA LEU A 45 15.31 -7.73 1.60
C LEU A 45 15.27 -9.13 0.95
N GLN A 46 14.20 -9.91 1.17
CA GLN A 46 14.08 -11.27 0.61
C GLN A 46 13.66 -11.29 -0.88
N THR A 47 13.10 -10.20 -1.40
CA THR A 47 12.69 -10.08 -2.81
C THR A 47 13.42 -8.95 -3.50
N GLU A 48 13.74 -9.12 -4.79
CA GLU A 48 14.40 -8.08 -5.58
C GLU A 48 13.55 -6.81 -5.64
N SER A 49 12.23 -6.94 -5.79
CA SER A 49 11.30 -5.82 -5.68
C SER A 49 11.49 -5.00 -4.40
N ASN A 50 11.53 -5.64 -3.23
CA ASN A 50 11.69 -4.92 -1.97
C ASN A 50 13.10 -4.33 -1.79
N VAL A 51 14.14 -4.98 -2.35
CA VAL A 51 15.50 -4.41 -2.39
C VAL A 51 15.52 -3.11 -3.22
N ILE A 52 14.84 -3.09 -4.37
CA ILE A 52 14.74 -1.88 -5.19
C ILE A 52 13.91 -0.80 -4.48
N MET A 53 12.79 -1.18 -3.86
CA MET A 53 11.96 -0.25 -3.08
C MET A 53 12.71 0.33 -1.87
N ASN A 54 13.56 -0.45 -1.21
CA ASN A 54 14.46 0.04 -0.15
C ASN A 54 15.34 1.18 -0.69
N SER A 55 15.99 0.98 -1.82
CA SER A 55 16.85 2.01 -2.44
C SER A 55 16.05 3.26 -2.82
N LEU A 56 14.89 3.09 -3.48
CA LEU A 56 14.03 4.20 -3.94
C LEU A 56 13.43 5.00 -2.79
N VAL A 57 13.04 4.35 -1.69
CA VAL A 57 12.36 5.00 -0.55
C VAL A 57 13.36 5.42 0.51
N LEU A 58 14.14 4.48 1.06
CA LEU A 58 15.06 4.74 2.17
C LEU A 58 16.37 5.35 1.69
N GLY A 59 16.99 4.77 0.65
CA GLY A 59 18.26 5.26 0.11
C GLY A 59 18.17 6.70 -0.38
N GLN A 60 17.07 7.05 -1.04
CA GLN A 60 16.83 8.41 -1.55
C GLN A 60 16.02 9.31 -0.58
N LYS A 61 15.62 8.81 0.59
CA LYS A 61 14.80 9.51 1.60
C LYS A 61 13.48 10.07 1.04
N ARG A 62 12.79 9.28 0.21
CA ARG A 62 11.56 9.66 -0.47
C ARG A 62 10.34 9.08 0.23
N SER A 63 9.17 9.70 0.00
CA SER A 63 7.88 9.15 0.45
C SER A 63 7.52 7.93 -0.38
N ILE A 64 7.13 6.82 0.26
CA ILE A 64 6.62 5.63 -0.43
C ILE A 64 5.43 5.98 -1.33
N CYS A 65 4.54 6.89 -0.92
CA CYS A 65 3.41 7.32 -1.73
C CYS A 65 3.86 8.01 -3.03
N ASN A 66 4.94 8.81 -2.99
CA ASN A 66 5.47 9.49 -4.18
C ASN A 66 6.15 8.50 -5.11
N VAL A 67 6.95 7.57 -4.56
CA VAL A 67 7.60 6.51 -5.35
C VAL A 67 6.55 5.66 -6.07
N ILE A 68 5.49 5.24 -5.38
CA ILE A 68 4.38 4.46 -5.98
C ILE A 68 3.66 5.27 -7.07
N LYS A 69 3.43 6.56 -6.86
CA LYS A 69 2.81 7.43 -7.86
C LYS A 69 3.65 7.53 -9.14
N GLU A 70 4.96 7.64 -9.02
CA GLU A 70 5.86 7.68 -10.17
C GLU A 70 5.93 6.33 -10.90
N ILE A 71 5.97 5.22 -10.16
CA ILE A 71 5.86 3.86 -10.72
C ILE A 71 4.55 3.71 -11.50
N ALA A 72 3.42 4.16 -10.94
CA ALA A 72 2.12 4.14 -11.59
C ALA A 72 2.14 4.89 -12.93
N GLN A 73 2.70 6.10 -12.93
CA GLN A 73 2.81 6.94 -14.12
C GLN A 73 3.71 6.33 -15.19
N LYS A 74 4.90 5.86 -14.80
CA LYS A 74 5.88 5.26 -15.73
C LYS A 74 5.33 4.03 -16.43
N ASN A 75 4.56 3.21 -15.72
CA ASN A 75 4.06 1.94 -16.22
C ASN A 75 2.62 2.03 -16.77
N ASN A 76 1.99 3.19 -16.73
CA ASN A 76 0.59 3.39 -17.12
C ASN A 76 -0.37 2.39 -16.42
N VAL A 77 -0.18 2.21 -15.11
CA VAL A 77 -1.00 1.32 -14.27
C VAL A 77 -1.70 2.11 -13.17
N ASN A 78 -2.91 1.70 -12.80
CA ASN A 78 -3.67 2.35 -11.75
C ASN A 78 -3.35 1.75 -10.38
N ILE A 79 -2.22 2.17 -9.79
CA ILE A 79 -1.81 1.77 -8.44
C ILE A 79 -1.71 2.96 -7.49
N THR A 80 -2.11 2.77 -6.23
CA THR A 80 -2.02 3.80 -5.19
C THR A 80 -1.78 3.22 -3.80
N VAL A 81 -1.23 4.02 -2.89
CA VAL A 81 -1.28 3.74 -1.44
C VAL A 81 -2.57 4.36 -0.92
N LYS A 82 -3.53 3.55 -0.46
CA LYS A 82 -4.76 4.09 0.13
C LYS A 82 -4.52 4.51 1.57
N GLU A 83 -4.98 5.71 1.90
CA GLU A 83 -5.06 6.22 3.27
C GLU A 83 -6.52 6.24 3.75
N ALA A 84 -6.71 6.43 5.05
CA ALA A 84 -8.03 6.64 5.62
C ALA A 84 -8.74 7.82 4.91
N PRO A 85 -10.04 7.74 4.58
CA PRO A 85 -10.72 8.80 3.86
C PRO A 85 -10.79 10.09 4.68
N LEU A 86 -10.48 11.23 4.05
CA LEU A 86 -10.29 12.55 4.70
C LEU A 86 -11.49 13.08 5.51
N LEU A 87 -12.69 12.53 5.30
CA LEU A 87 -13.93 12.90 6.00
C LEU A 87 -14.73 11.63 6.29
N SER A 88 -14.26 10.84 7.26
CA SER A 88 -14.87 9.57 7.60
C SER A 88 -14.83 9.26 9.08
N ILE A 89 -15.73 8.37 9.50
CA ILE A 89 -15.80 7.83 10.85
C ILE A 89 -15.50 6.33 10.76
N GLU A 90 -14.49 5.87 11.50
CA GLU A 90 -14.26 4.43 11.68
C GLU A 90 -15.47 3.82 12.40
N LYS A 91 -16.13 2.85 11.74
CA LYS A 91 -17.31 2.17 12.27
C LYS A 91 -16.94 0.86 12.97
N SER A 92 -16.05 0.09 12.35
CA SER A 92 -15.61 -1.21 12.85
C SER A 92 -14.33 -1.64 12.14
N PHE A 93 -13.68 -2.66 12.68
CA PHE A 93 -12.61 -3.35 12.00
C PHE A 93 -12.65 -4.85 12.29
N GLU A 94 -12.05 -5.62 11.39
CA GLU A 94 -11.76 -7.04 11.58
C GLU A 94 -10.30 -7.33 11.23
N LEU A 95 -9.73 -8.36 11.86
CA LEU A 95 -8.41 -8.86 11.47
C LEU A 95 -8.60 -9.88 10.34
N LYS A 96 -7.89 -9.68 9.24
CA LYS A 96 -7.98 -10.54 8.06
C LYS A 96 -6.60 -11.02 7.65
N GLU A 97 -6.46 -12.32 7.46
CA GLU A 97 -5.28 -12.88 6.83
C GLU A 97 -5.41 -12.73 5.31
N VAL A 98 -4.42 -12.06 4.71
CA VAL A 98 -4.33 -11.85 3.27
C VAL A 98 -2.89 -12.12 2.87
N GLU A 99 -2.71 -12.78 1.75
CA GLU A 99 -1.42 -12.91 1.08
C GLU A 99 -1.37 -11.86 -0.03
N LEU A 100 -0.36 -11.00 0.03
CA LEU A 100 -0.15 -9.93 -0.94
C LEU A 100 1.28 -10.08 -1.48
N PRO A 101 1.46 -10.27 -2.79
CA PRO A 101 2.79 -10.36 -3.39
C PRO A 101 3.52 -9.01 -3.34
N PRO A 102 4.85 -8.99 -3.55
CA PRO A 102 5.59 -7.75 -3.79
C PRO A 102 5.16 -7.10 -5.12
N LEU A 103 5.63 -5.89 -5.39
CA LEU A 103 5.40 -5.26 -6.68
C LEU A 103 6.07 -6.07 -7.82
N PRO A 104 5.48 -6.06 -9.04
CA PRO A 104 6.14 -6.60 -10.21
C PRO A 104 7.49 -5.92 -10.46
N GLU A 105 8.56 -6.69 -10.55
CA GLU A 105 9.94 -6.18 -10.73
C GLU A 105 10.07 -5.37 -12.02
N ASN A 106 9.37 -5.76 -13.09
CA ASN A 106 9.36 -5.03 -14.35
C ASN A 106 8.77 -3.61 -14.25
N TRP A 107 8.06 -3.27 -13.17
CA TRP A 107 7.60 -1.91 -12.93
C TRP A 107 8.64 -1.02 -12.25
N LEU A 108 9.70 -1.61 -11.70
CA LEU A 108 10.71 -0.92 -10.90
C LEU A 108 11.99 -0.58 -11.69
N ASN A 109 12.14 -1.13 -12.89
CA ASN A 109 13.18 -0.82 -13.88
C ASN A 109 12.88 0.49 -14.59
#